data_AF-A0A9E5HXQ8-F1
#
_entry.id   AF-A0A9E5HXQ8-F1
#
_cell.length_a   1.000
_cell.length_b   1.000
_cell.length_c   1.000
_cell.angle_alpha   90.00
_cell.angle_beta   90.00
_cell.angle_gamma   90.00
#
_symmetry.space_group_name_H-M   'P 1'
#
loop_
_entity.id
_entity.type
_entity.pdbx_description
1 polymer ?
#
loop_
_entity_poly.entity_id
_entity_poly.type
_entity_poly.pdbx_seq_one_letter_code
_entity_poly.pdbx_strand_id
1 'polypeptide(L)' 'SGGQTSSSGWIATNSQSDHERGQGLKTPMKRSGKPTEIASAIIWLASKESGYITGQTIVIDGGNSIAEERGD' A
#
# COMPACT_ATOMS: atom_id res chain seq x y z
N SER A 1 20.53 -6.48 14.77
CA SER A 1 20.55 -5.01 14.62
C SER A 1 20.38 -4.68 13.15
N GLY A 2 19.25 -4.10 12.78
CA GLY A 2 18.87 -3.83 11.40
C GLY A 2 17.35 -3.80 11.33
N GLY A 3 16.77 -2.70 11.84
CA GLY A 3 15.34 -2.48 11.74
C GLY A 3 14.96 -2.48 10.27
N GLN A 4 14.20 -3.49 9.85
CA GLN A 4 13.59 -3.53 8.54
C GLN A 4 12.58 -2.38 8.53
N THR A 5 12.96 -1.27 7.90
CA THR A 5 12.06 -0.13 7.69
C THR A 5 11.08 -0.54 6.62
N SER A 6 10.15 -1.42 7.00
CA SER A 6 9.00 -1.83 6.20
C SER A 6 8.12 -0.59 6.05
N SER A 7 8.42 0.24 5.05
CA SER A 7 7.50 1.26 4.58
C SER A 7 6.19 0.55 4.29
N SER A 8 5.14 0.95 5.00
CA SER A 8 3.77 0.44 4.92
C SER A 8 3.43 -0.09 3.51
N GLY A 9 3.52 -1.40 3.31
CA GLY A 9 3.09 -2.14 2.12
C GLY A 9 3.77 -1.76 0.80
N TRP A 10 4.79 -2.52 0.37
CA TRP A 10 5.27 -2.63 -1.02
C TRP A 10 5.22 -1.36 -1.91
N ILE A 11 5.48 -0.17 -1.37
CA ILE A 11 5.51 1.06 -2.17
C ILE A 11 6.88 1.16 -2.84
N ALA A 12 6.88 1.42 -4.14
CA ALA A 12 8.07 1.62 -4.93
C ALA A 12 8.77 2.92 -4.48
N THR A 13 9.87 2.74 -3.76
CA THR A 13 10.83 3.79 -3.39
C THR A 13 12.19 3.47 -4.01
N ASN A 14 13.05 4.47 -4.16
CA ASN A 14 14.42 4.30 -4.65
C ASN A 14 15.28 3.35 -3.79
N SER A 15 14.85 3.05 -2.56
CA SER A 15 15.53 2.12 -1.65
C SER A 15 14.96 0.70 -1.67
N GLN A 16 14.01 0.39 -2.57
CA GLN A 16 13.35 -0.92 -2.60
C GLN A 16 14.32 -2.02 -3.07
N SER A 17 14.45 -3.07 -2.27
CA SER A 17 15.20 -4.28 -2.61
C SER A 17 14.46 -5.16 -3.62
N ASP A 18 15.18 -6.03 -4.33
CA ASP A 18 14.56 -6.98 -5.27
C ASP A 18 13.62 -7.97 -4.58
N HIS A 19 13.93 -8.35 -3.33
CA HIS A 19 13.02 -9.14 -2.50
C HIS A 19 11.69 -8.41 -2.27
N GLU A 20 11.72 -7.13 -1.88
CA GLU A 20 10.51 -6.33 -1.68
C GLU A 20 9.74 -6.11 -2.98
N ARG A 21 10.43 -5.94 -4.11
CA ARG A 21 9.80 -5.85 -5.42
C ARG A 21 9.06 -7.13 -5.79
N GLY A 22 9.66 -8.30 -5.50
CA GLY A 22 9.07 -9.61 -5.75
C GLY A 22 7.77 -9.86 -5.00
N GLN A 23 7.58 -9.22 -3.84
CA GLN A 23 6.37 -9.37 -3.04
C GLN A 23 5.22 -8.51 -3.58
N GLY A 24 5.52 -7.36 -4.19
CA GLY A 24 4.53 -6.62 -4.97
C GLY A 24 3.88 -7.46 -6.08
N LEU A 25 4.61 -8.43 -6.66
CA LEU A 25 4.08 -9.37 -7.66
C LEU A 25 3.12 -10.41 -7.08
N LYS A 26 3.07 -10.59 -5.76
CA LYS A 26 2.12 -11.50 -5.12
C LYS A 26 0.77 -10.86 -4.91
N THR A 27 0.72 -9.54 -4.71
CA THR A 27 -0.54 -8.79 -4.63
C THR A 27 -1.41 -8.99 -5.89
N PRO A 28 -2.74 -8.88 -5.79
CA PRO A 28 -3.63 -8.89 -6.95
C PRO A 28 -3.26 -7.89 -8.04
N MET A 29 -2.74 -6.72 -7.67
CA MET A 29 -2.28 -5.71 -8.62
C MET A 29 -0.96 -6.06 -9.34
N LYS A 30 -0.27 -7.13 -8.91
CA LYS A 30 0.97 -7.66 -9.52
C LYS A 30 2.09 -6.63 -9.69
N ARG A 31 2.17 -5.65 -8.79
CA ARG A 31 3.25 -4.66 -8.73
C ARG A 31 3.31 -3.99 -7.37
N SER A 32 4.45 -3.39 -7.08
CA SER A 32 4.57 -2.38 -6.03
C SER A 32 3.63 -1.19 -6.30
N GLY A 33 3.03 -0.64 -5.25
CA GLY A 33 2.30 0.63 -5.32
C GLY A 33 3.25 1.80 -5.58
N LYS A 34 2.77 2.94 -6.06
CA LYS A 34 3.56 4.16 -6.22
C LYS A 34 3.22 5.15 -5.08
N PRO A 35 4.18 5.95 -4.59
CA PRO A 35 3.90 6.98 -3.58
C PRO A 35 2.77 7.93 -4.00
N THR A 36 2.66 8.22 -5.29
CA THR A 36 1.60 9.07 -5.86
C THR A 36 0.20 8.49 -5.70
N GLU A 37 0.06 7.16 -5.62
CA GLU A 37 -1.24 6.49 -5.42
C GLU A 37 -1.72 6.69 -3.98
N ILE A 38 -0.81 6.58 -3.00
CA ILE A 38 -1.09 6.92 -1.60
C ILE A 38 -1.42 8.41 -1.46
N ALA A 39 -0.63 9.28 -2.10
CA ALA A 39 -0.87 10.72 -2.07
C ALA A 39 -2.25 11.09 -2.66
N SER A 40 -2.65 10.44 -3.75
CA SER A 40 -3.96 10.67 -4.37
C SER A 40 -5.11 10.28 -3.45
N ALA A 41 -5.00 9.16 -2.74
CA ALA A 41 -6.00 8.75 -1.75
C ALA A 41 -6.07 9.73 -0.57
N ILE A 42 -4.93 10.22 -0.09
CA ILE A 42 -4.88 11.24 0.97
C ILE A 42 -5.53 12.54 0.49
N ILE A 43 -5.24 12.99 -0.72
CA ILE A 43 -5.84 14.20 -1.31
C ILE A 43 -7.36 14.05 -1.37
N TRP A 44 -7.87 12.90 -1.82
CA TRP A 44 -9.30 12.63 -1.82
C TRP A 44 -9.89 12.65 -0.41
N LEU A 45 -9.24 12.00 0.57
CA LEU A 45 -9.69 12.00 1.96
C LEU A 45 -9.69 13.38 2.61
N ALA A 46 -8.77 14.27 2.21
CA ALA A 46 -8.71 15.65 2.65
C ALA A 46 -9.68 16.59 1.91
N SER A 47 -10.34 16.10 0.85
CA SER A 47 -11.27 16.89 0.06
C SER A 47 -12.64 17.00 0.73
N LYS A 48 -13.52 17.84 0.18
CA LYS A 48 -14.91 17.94 0.63
C LYS A 48 -15.75 16.71 0.24
N GLU A 49 -15.32 15.95 -0.76
CA GLU A 49 -16.06 14.79 -1.29
C GLU A 49 -16.12 13.63 -0.28
N SER A 50 -15.13 13.53 0.59
CA SER A 50 -15.03 12.53 1.66
C SER A 50 -15.59 13.02 3.00
N GLY A 51 -16.34 14.13 3.04
CA GLY A 51 -16.67 14.86 4.28
C GLY A 51 -17.48 14.09 5.35
N TYR A 52 -18.03 12.92 5.02
CA TYR A 52 -18.74 12.05 5.98
C TYR A 52 -17.90 10.85 6.45
N ILE A 53 -16.69 10.67 5.92
CA ILE A 53 -15.80 9.57 6.26
C ILE A 53 -14.95 9.98 7.46
N THR A 54 -15.16 9.32 8.60
CA THR A 54 -14.38 9.53 9.83
C THR A 54 -14.27 8.23 10.63
N GLY A 55 -13.22 8.12 11.44
CA GLY A 55 -12.97 6.95 12.31
C GLY A 55 -12.64 5.65 11.58
N GLN A 56 -12.34 5.70 10.28
CA GLN A 56 -12.05 4.52 9.46
C GLN A 56 -10.55 4.30 9.28
N THR A 57 -10.15 3.03 9.18
CA THR A 57 -8.85 2.63 8.65
C THR A 57 -9.03 2.20 7.19
N ILE A 58 -8.39 2.91 6.26
CA ILE A 58 -8.49 2.63 4.82
C ILE A 58 -7.18 1.99 4.36
N VAL A 59 -7.26 0.76 3.87
CA VAL A 59 -6.11 -0.01 3.39
C VAL A 59 -5.87 0.29 1.91
N ILE A 60 -4.62 0.61 1.56
CA ILE A 60 -4.18 0.90 0.19
C ILE A 60 -2.93 0.08 -0.10
N ASP A 61 -3.09 -1.16 -0.54
CA ASP A 61 -2.00 -2.14 -0.61
C ASP A 61 -1.99 -3.00 -1.89
N GLY A 62 -2.75 -2.57 -2.91
CA GLY A 62 -2.90 -3.33 -4.16
C GLY A 62 -3.60 -4.68 -3.99
N GLY A 63 -4.33 -4.88 -2.89
CA GLY A 63 -5.03 -6.11 -2.55
C GLY A 63 -4.19 -7.12 -1.78
N ASN A 64 -3.09 -6.71 -1.15
CA ASN A 64 -2.25 -7.63 -0.36
C ASN A 64 -3.04 -8.28 0.79
N SER A 65 -3.81 -7.48 1.53
CA SER A 65 -4.57 -7.92 2.69
C SER A 65 -5.63 -8.98 2.35
N ILE A 66 -6.19 -8.94 1.12
CA ILE A 66 -7.16 -9.95 0.68
C ILE A 66 -6.50 -11.25 0.21
N ALA A 67 -5.23 -11.21 -0.23
CA ALA A 67 -4.49 -12.40 -0.59
C ALA A 67 -4.01 -13.13 0.67
N GLU A 68 -3.55 -12.39 1.68
CA GLU A 68 -3.14 -12.97 2.97
C GLU A 68 -4.30 -13.69 3.70
N GLU A 69 -5.53 -13.18 3.60
CA GLU A 69 -6.71 -13.83 4.20
C GLU A 69 -7.15 -15.11 3.45
N ARG A 70 -6.77 -15.25 2.18
CA ARG A 70 -7.18 -16.40 1.33
C ARG A 70 -6.22 -17.58 1.38
N GLY A 71 -5.03 -17.43 1.96
CA GLY A 71 -4.13 -18.54 2.29
C GLY A 71 -3.79 -19.46 1.11
N ASP A 72 -3.57 -18.90 -0.07
CA ASP A 72 -3.07 -19.59 -1.27
C ASP A 72 -1.54 -19.68 -1.34
#